data_AF-A0A3R8R532-F1
#
_entry.id   AF-A0A3R8R532-F1
#
_cell.length_a   1.000
_cell.length_b   1.000
_cell.length_c   1.000
_cell.angle_alpha   90.00
_cell.angle_beta   90.00
_cell.angle_gamma   90.00
#
_symmetry.space_group_name_H-M   'P 1'
#
loop_
_entity.id
_entity.type
_entity.pdbx_description
1 polymer ?
#
loop_
_entity_poly.entity_id
_entity_poly.type
_entity_poly.pdbx_seq_one_letter_code
_entity_poly.pdbx_strand_id
1 'polypeptide(L)'
;MTIFRFLKNGKYITNILQWCHISVTFKGEMRRDAMKLKVIGALIATLVGGTSYAQEPATSEVVYPVGSIGYEALVRGDNERAITDILGSEKISRHDPAKLLNLGRAYARTGRTEEAATLFKAALHSRDNVELVLADGRVMNSKDAAKMAYAGLQTRMASR
;
A
#
# COMPACT_ATOMS: atom_id res chain seq x y z
N MET A 1 -7.84 -4.29 -19.15
CA MET A 1 -6.39 -4.34 -18.84
C MET A 1 -6.21 -3.85 -17.41
N THR A 2 -5.94 -4.74 -16.46
CA THR A 2 -5.87 -4.38 -15.03
C THR A 2 -4.62 -3.56 -14.73
N ILE A 3 -4.78 -2.39 -14.10
CA ILE A 3 -3.70 -1.57 -13.56
C ILE A 3 -3.77 -1.71 -12.04
N PHE A 4 -2.62 -1.99 -11.42
CA PHE A 4 -2.53 -2.25 -9.99
C PHE A 4 -1.98 -1.01 -9.29
N ARG A 5 -2.65 -0.58 -8.23
CA ARG A 5 -2.09 0.29 -7.19
C ARG A 5 -1.64 -0.61 -6.03
N PHE A 6 -0.61 -0.26 -5.28
CA PHE A 6 0.11 -1.20 -4.40
C PHE A 6 0.08 -0.73 -2.92
N LEU A 7 0.06 -1.67 -1.95
CA LEU A 7 -0.04 -1.52 -0.49
C LEU A 7 0.89 -2.56 0.19
N LYS A 8 1.60 -2.29 1.31
CA LYS A 8 2.52 -3.28 1.92
C LYS A 8 2.22 -3.52 3.42
N ASN A 9 1.91 -4.79 3.73
CA ASN A 9 1.94 -5.51 5.02
C ASN A 9 1.35 -4.85 6.29
N GLY A 10 0.08 -5.17 6.58
CA GLY A 10 -0.53 -5.05 7.91
C GLY A 10 -0.19 -6.21 8.86
N LYS A 11 1.00 -6.20 9.48
CA LYS A 11 1.31 -6.90 10.76
C LYS A 11 2.50 -6.25 11.48
N TYR A 12 2.23 -5.57 12.60
CA TYR A 12 2.70 -5.84 13.98
C TYR A 12 2.45 -4.61 14.88
N ILE A 13 1.59 -4.80 15.86
CA ILE A 13 1.53 -4.05 17.12
C ILE A 13 2.83 -4.31 17.89
N THR A 14 3.56 -3.23 18.23
CA THR A 14 4.31 -2.98 19.48
C THR A 14 5.48 -2.03 19.21
N ASN A 15 5.25 -0.72 19.32
CA ASN A 15 6.13 0.25 19.99
C ASN A 15 5.59 1.66 19.76
N ILE A 16 4.64 2.09 20.59
CA ILE A 16 4.53 3.53 20.91
C ILE A 16 5.41 3.73 22.14
N LEU A 17 6.71 3.77 21.86
CA LEU A 17 7.68 4.44 22.70
C LEU A 17 8.59 5.15 21.70
N GLN A 18 8.37 6.46 21.61
CA GLN A 18 9.38 7.51 21.63
C GLN A 18 9.16 8.61 20.57
N TRP A 19 9.15 9.84 21.10
CA TRP A 19 9.30 11.14 20.44
C TRP A 19 8.06 11.79 19.79
N CYS A 20 7.31 12.53 20.59
CA CYS A 20 7.08 13.93 20.24
C CYS A 20 7.34 14.81 21.47
N HIS A 21 8.44 15.53 21.36
CA HIS A 21 8.93 16.52 22.31
C HIS A 21 8.09 17.78 22.12
N ILE A 22 7.07 17.97 22.95
CA ILE A 22 6.40 19.28 23.08
C ILE A 22 6.59 19.72 24.52
N SER A 23 7.56 20.61 24.70
CA SER A 23 7.76 21.37 25.91
C SER A 23 6.58 22.33 26.09
N VAL A 24 5.64 21.98 26.97
CA VAL A 24 4.80 22.99 27.64
C VAL A 24 5.13 22.93 29.12
N THR A 25 5.97 23.86 29.54
CA THR A 25 6.25 24.13 30.95
C THR A 25 5.00 24.79 31.55
N PHE A 26 4.13 23.99 32.18
CA PHE A 26 3.13 24.53 33.09
C PHE A 26 3.46 24.10 34.52
N LYS A 27 3.98 25.06 35.28
CA LYS A 27 4.27 24.97 36.71
C LYS A 27 2.96 25.05 37.49
N GLY A 28 2.56 23.94 38.10
CA GLY A 28 1.35 23.87 38.94
C GLY A 28 1.36 22.60 39.77
N GLU A 29 1.99 22.67 40.93
CA GLU A 29 2.09 21.60 41.92
C GLU A 29 0.78 21.50 42.71
N MET A 30 -0.01 20.42 42.57
CA MET A 30 -1.02 20.05 43.56
C MET A 30 -1.22 18.53 43.64
N ARG A 31 -0.48 17.96 44.59
CA ARG A 31 -0.86 16.97 45.61
C ARG A 31 -2.22 16.26 45.43
N ARG A 32 -2.11 14.92 45.39
CA ARG A 32 -3.16 13.95 45.73
C ARG A 32 -3.84 14.36 47.03
N ASP A 33 -5.16 14.51 47.02
CA ASP A 33 -6.03 14.20 48.15
C ASP A 33 -7.48 14.01 47.66
N ALA A 34 -8.15 13.07 48.31
CA ALA A 34 -9.41 12.48 47.91
C ALA A 34 -10.62 13.43 48.01
N MET A 35 -11.51 13.30 47.01
CA MET A 35 -12.96 13.23 47.18
C MET A 35 -13.64 14.33 48.00
N LYS A 36 -14.19 15.38 47.35
CA LYS A 36 -15.49 15.98 47.73
C LYS A 36 -16.25 16.51 46.51
N LEU A 37 -17.25 15.71 46.14
CA LEU A 37 -18.43 15.99 45.34
C LEU A 37 -18.93 17.45 45.40
N LYS A 38 -19.04 18.12 44.25
CA LYS A 38 -20.08 19.14 43.99
C LYS A 38 -20.59 19.00 42.56
N VAL A 39 -21.82 18.52 42.46
CA VAL A 39 -22.61 18.36 41.25
C VAL A 39 -23.16 19.74 40.86
N ILE A 40 -22.83 20.18 39.65
CA ILE A 40 -23.55 21.17 38.84
C ILE A 40 -23.38 20.62 37.42
N GLY A 41 -24.36 20.02 36.76
CA GLY A 41 -25.72 20.48 36.55
C GLY A 41 -25.85 20.99 35.11
N ALA A 42 -25.86 20.11 34.11
CA ALA A 42 -26.31 20.42 32.76
C ALA A 42 -26.78 19.13 32.05
N LEU A 43 -28.06 19.16 31.69
CA LEU A 43 -28.88 18.07 31.20
C LEU A 43 -28.97 18.20 29.66
N ILE A 44 -28.52 17.20 28.91
CA ILE A 44 -28.87 17.04 27.48
C ILE A 44 -29.47 15.65 27.30
N ALA A 45 -30.71 15.65 26.82
CA ALA A 45 -31.56 14.50 26.60
C ALA A 45 -31.20 13.73 25.31
N THR A 46 -31.18 12.40 25.45
CA THR A 46 -31.48 11.32 24.48
C THR A 46 -31.49 11.59 22.98
N LEU A 47 -30.76 10.77 22.19
CA LEU A 47 -31.29 9.87 21.14
C LEU A 47 -30.18 9.05 20.43
N VAL A 48 -30.48 7.76 20.23
CA VAL A 48 -30.05 6.87 19.12
C VAL A 48 -28.59 6.40 19.03
N GLY A 49 -28.47 5.07 18.88
CA GLY A 49 -27.53 4.47 17.93
C GLY A 49 -26.32 3.82 18.57
N GLY A 50 -26.29 2.48 18.56
CA GLY A 50 -25.08 1.74 18.86
C GLY A 50 -23.93 2.25 18.00
N THR A 51 -22.87 2.73 18.63
CA THR A 51 -21.58 2.77 17.95
C THR A 51 -21.03 1.37 18.04
N SER A 52 -21.47 0.51 17.12
CA SER A 52 -20.57 -0.48 16.55
C SER A 52 -19.25 0.24 16.35
N TYR A 53 -18.19 -0.21 17.00
CA TYR A 53 -16.86 0.24 16.61
C TYR A 53 -16.70 -0.30 15.19
N ALA A 54 -17.04 0.53 14.20
CA ALA A 54 -16.51 0.41 12.87
C ALA A 54 -15.01 0.60 13.06
N GLN A 55 -14.33 -0.52 13.31
CA GLN A 55 -12.93 -0.66 13.07
C GLN A 55 -12.77 -0.27 11.60
N GLU A 56 -12.33 0.95 11.33
CA GLU A 56 -11.82 1.25 10.00
C GLU A 56 -10.82 0.13 9.71
N PRO A 57 -11.01 -0.68 8.65
CA PRO A 57 -9.95 -1.58 8.24
C PRO A 57 -8.79 -0.64 7.92
N ALA A 58 -7.78 -0.61 8.79
CA ALA A 58 -6.54 0.09 8.55
C ALA A 58 -5.84 -0.62 7.39
N THR A 59 -6.31 -0.36 6.17
CA THR A 59 -5.61 -0.64 4.94
C THR A 59 -4.44 0.34 4.94
N SER A 60 -3.35 -0.06 5.57
CA SER A 60 -2.10 0.70 5.56
C SER A 60 -1.62 0.79 4.12
N GLU A 61 -1.99 1.86 3.44
CA GLU A 61 -1.61 2.14 2.07
C GLU A 61 -0.14 2.52 2.00
N VAL A 62 0.68 1.65 1.42
CA VAL A 62 2.05 2.00 1.09
C VAL A 62 2.07 2.72 -0.24
N VAL A 63 2.09 4.04 -0.14
CA VAL A 63 2.37 4.92 -1.27
C VAL A 63 3.85 4.81 -1.60
N TYR A 64 4.15 4.19 -2.74
CA TYR A 64 5.49 4.23 -3.32
C TYR A 64 5.85 5.69 -3.64
N PRO A 65 7.12 6.11 -3.45
CA PRO A 65 7.54 7.43 -3.88
C PRO A 65 7.12 7.71 -5.32
N VAL A 66 6.65 8.93 -5.60
CA VAL A 66 6.20 9.29 -6.95
C VAL A 66 7.32 8.99 -7.96
N GLY A 67 6.95 8.33 -9.05
CA GLY A 67 7.87 7.89 -10.10
C GLY A 67 8.67 6.62 -9.79
N SER A 68 8.76 6.13 -8.54
CA SER A 68 9.69 5.04 -8.21
C SER A 68 9.32 3.66 -8.76
N ILE A 69 8.05 3.48 -9.13
CA ILE A 69 7.51 2.21 -9.65
C ILE A 69 6.77 2.39 -10.98
N GLY A 70 6.94 3.53 -11.66
CA GLY A 70 6.39 3.79 -13.00
C GLY A 70 4.86 3.72 -13.11
N TYR A 71 4.13 3.79 -12.00
CA TYR A 71 2.67 3.63 -11.96
C TYR A 71 1.94 4.66 -12.84
N GLU A 72 2.28 5.95 -12.69
CA GLU A 72 1.64 7.03 -13.42
C GLU A 72 1.86 6.91 -14.94
N ALA A 73 3.08 6.61 -15.36
CA ALA A 73 3.41 6.37 -16.77
C ALA A 73 2.66 5.15 -17.34
N LEU A 74 2.57 4.05 -16.58
CA LEU A 74 1.80 2.86 -16.97
C LEU A 74 0.29 3.12 -17.09
N VAL A 75 -0.27 3.98 -16.24
CA VAL A 75 -1.68 4.42 -16.31
C VAL A 75 -1.91 5.21 -17.61
N ARG A 76 -0.97 6.10 -17.96
CA ARG A 76 -1.02 6.90 -19.20
C ARG A 76 -0.70 6.09 -20.47
N GLY A 77 -0.21 4.86 -20.33
CA GLY A 77 0.22 4.04 -21.46
C GLY A 77 1.62 4.38 -21.98
N ASP A 78 2.34 5.27 -21.31
CA ASP A 78 3.71 5.65 -21.63
C ASP A 78 4.69 4.60 -21.08
N ASN A 79 4.84 3.51 -21.82
CA ASN A 79 5.58 2.34 -21.34
C ASN A 79 7.09 2.58 -21.31
N GLU A 80 7.64 3.35 -22.25
CA GLU A 80 9.07 3.67 -22.27
C GLU A 80 9.46 4.54 -21.08
N ARG A 81 8.68 5.58 -20.79
CA ARG A 81 8.88 6.38 -19.58
C ARG A 81 8.76 5.54 -18.31
N ALA A 82 7.79 4.62 -18.25
CA ALA A 82 7.66 3.72 -17.12
C ALA A 82 8.91 2.87 -16.91
N ILE A 83 9.51 2.35 -17.99
CA ILE A 83 10.77 1.58 -17.92
C ILE A 83 11.89 2.45 -17.36
N THR A 84 12.07 3.67 -17.91
CA THR A 84 13.10 4.61 -17.45
C THR A 84 12.93 4.97 -15.98
N ASP A 85 11.72 5.35 -15.57
CA ASP A 85 11.40 5.74 -14.19
C ASP A 85 11.66 4.59 -13.21
N ILE A 86 11.25 3.36 -13.57
CA ILE A 86 11.43 2.17 -12.73
C ILE A 86 12.92 1.80 -12.59
N LEU A 87 13.66 1.77 -13.69
CA LEU A 87 15.07 1.37 -13.70
C LEU A 87 15.95 2.42 -13.04
N GLY A 88 15.65 3.71 -13.21
CA GLY A 88 16.39 4.81 -12.59
C GLY A 88 16.07 5.00 -11.10
N SER A 89 15.06 4.32 -10.56
CA SER A 89 14.70 4.46 -9.15
C SER A 89 15.49 3.50 -8.25
N GLU A 90 16.41 4.04 -7.47
CA GLU A 90 17.12 3.31 -6.40
C GLU A 90 16.36 3.28 -5.07
N LYS A 91 15.27 4.06 -4.97
CA LYS A 91 14.47 4.21 -3.74
C LYS A 91 13.74 2.94 -3.33
N ILE A 92 13.53 2.03 -4.28
CA ILE A 92 12.78 0.79 -4.10
C ILE A 92 13.67 -0.39 -4.50
N SER A 93 13.69 -1.41 -3.63
CA SER A 93 14.42 -2.66 -3.86
C SER A 93 14.17 -3.19 -5.27
N ARG A 94 15.24 -3.61 -5.95
CA ARG A 94 15.16 -4.28 -7.26
C ARG A 94 14.32 -5.57 -7.24
N HIS A 95 14.12 -6.16 -6.06
CA HIS A 95 13.34 -7.38 -5.86
C HIS A 95 11.93 -7.12 -5.29
N ASP A 96 11.54 -5.84 -5.14
CA ASP A 96 10.21 -5.49 -4.69
C ASP A 96 9.18 -6.01 -5.71
N PRO A 97 8.16 -6.77 -5.26
CA PRO A 97 7.24 -7.41 -6.19
C PRO A 97 6.39 -6.40 -6.97
N ALA A 98 6.12 -5.20 -6.45
CA ALA A 98 5.42 -4.17 -7.20
C ALA A 98 6.27 -3.62 -8.35
N LYS A 99 7.53 -3.34 -8.04
CA LYS A 99 8.52 -2.87 -9.03
C LYS A 99 8.66 -3.90 -10.17
N LEU A 100 8.81 -5.18 -9.82
CA LEU A 100 8.91 -6.28 -10.79
C LEU A 100 7.63 -6.42 -11.64
N LEU A 101 6.45 -6.36 -11.03
CA LEU A 101 5.17 -6.43 -11.74
C LEU A 101 5.00 -5.28 -12.74
N ASN A 102 5.30 -4.05 -12.33
CA ASN A 102 5.15 -2.89 -13.19
C ASN A 102 6.18 -2.89 -14.33
N LEU A 103 7.43 -3.26 -14.06
CA LEU A 103 8.43 -3.39 -15.11
C LEU A 103 8.06 -4.48 -16.11
N GLY A 104 7.60 -5.64 -15.62
CA GLY A 104 7.12 -6.74 -16.47
C GLY A 104 5.93 -6.32 -17.34
N ARG A 105 5.01 -5.51 -16.81
CA ARG A 105 3.89 -4.95 -17.59
C ARG A 105 4.36 -4.00 -18.68
N ALA A 106 5.34 -3.15 -18.39
CA ALA A 106 5.90 -2.23 -19.37
C ALA A 106 6.57 -3.02 -20.51
N TYR A 107 7.43 -4.00 -20.18
CA TYR A 107 8.08 -4.88 -21.15
C TYR A 107 7.09 -5.70 -21.98
N ALA A 108 6.04 -6.23 -21.37
CA ALA A 108 5.00 -6.96 -22.11
C ALA A 108 4.30 -6.06 -23.15
N ARG A 109 4.08 -4.78 -22.83
CA ARG A 109 3.43 -3.82 -23.75
C ARG A 109 4.35 -3.33 -24.86
N THR A 110 5.67 -3.37 -24.66
CA THR A 110 6.67 -3.01 -25.69
C THR A 110 7.15 -4.22 -26.50
N GLY A 111 6.53 -5.40 -26.32
CA GLY A 111 6.85 -6.61 -27.08
C GLY A 111 8.01 -7.44 -26.52
N ARG A 112 8.63 -6.99 -25.42
CA ARG A 112 9.72 -7.66 -24.70
C ARG A 112 9.18 -8.79 -23.81
N THR A 113 8.55 -9.78 -24.44
CA THR A 113 7.75 -10.81 -23.76
C THR A 113 8.57 -11.75 -22.88
N GLU A 114 9.78 -12.16 -23.29
CA GLU A 114 10.64 -13.02 -22.48
C GLU A 114 11.13 -12.36 -21.19
N GLU A 115 11.48 -11.08 -21.27
CA GLU A 115 11.89 -10.29 -20.12
C GLU A 115 10.71 -10.06 -19.17
N ALA A 116 9.52 -9.78 -19.72
CA ALA A 116 8.30 -9.71 -18.93
C ALA A 116 8.00 -11.02 -18.19
N ALA A 117 8.13 -12.16 -18.89
CA ALA A 117 7.96 -13.49 -18.29
C ALA A 117 8.91 -13.72 -17.12
N THR A 118 10.18 -13.32 -17.26
CA THR A 118 11.19 -13.43 -16.20
C THR A 118 10.82 -12.59 -14.98
N LEU A 119 10.40 -11.34 -15.19
CA LEU A 119 10.00 -10.44 -14.11
C LEU A 119 8.74 -10.91 -13.37
N PHE A 120 7.74 -11.43 -14.09
CA PHE A 120 6.55 -12.00 -13.45
C PHE A 120 6.87 -13.25 -12.63
N LYS A 121 7.75 -14.13 -13.13
CA LYS A 121 8.24 -15.27 -12.33
C LYS A 121 9.01 -14.81 -11.09
N ALA A 122 9.82 -13.76 -11.21
CA ALA A 122 10.55 -13.21 -10.06
C ALA A 122 9.60 -12.64 -9.01
N ALA A 123 8.54 -11.92 -9.42
CA ALA A 123 7.53 -11.41 -8.51
C ALA A 123 6.75 -12.55 -7.82
N LEU A 124 6.42 -13.63 -8.56
CA LEU A 124 5.74 -14.81 -8.02
C LEU A 124 6.56 -15.50 -6.93
N HIS A 125 7.88 -15.59 -7.11
CA HIS A 125 8.81 -16.20 -6.15
C HIS A 125 9.38 -15.21 -5.13
N SER A 126 8.87 -13.98 -5.08
CA SER A 126 9.35 -12.99 -4.11
C SER A 126 9.07 -13.45 -2.67
N ARG A 127 10.02 -13.14 -1.78
CA ARG A 127 9.87 -13.35 -0.33
C ARG A 127 8.86 -12.35 0.25
N ASP A 128 8.81 -11.16 -0.32
CA ASP A 128 7.89 -10.10 0.07
C ASP A 128 6.52 -10.33 -0.58
N ASN A 129 5.47 -9.90 0.13
CA ASN A 129 4.12 -9.81 -0.41
C ASN A 129 3.65 -8.36 -0.28
N VAL A 130 2.96 -7.89 -1.31
CA VAL A 130 2.39 -6.54 -1.39
C VAL A 130 0.93 -6.71 -1.84
N GLU A 131 0.01 -6.04 -1.17
CA GLU A 131 -1.39 -5.98 -1.54
C GLU A 131 -1.60 -5.00 -2.69
N LEU A 132 -2.54 -5.30 -3.58
CA LEU A 132 -2.79 -4.55 -4.79
C LEU A 132 -4.25 -4.13 -4.84
N VAL A 133 -4.51 -2.83 -4.97
CA VAL A 133 -5.84 -2.34 -5.32
C VAL A 133 -6.02 -2.47 -6.82
N LEU A 134 -6.99 -3.29 -7.19
CA LEU A 134 -7.46 -3.47 -8.56
C LEU A 134 -8.33 -2.29 -8.99
N ALA A 135 -8.55 -2.17 -10.29
CA ALA A 135 -9.42 -1.14 -10.85
C ALA A 135 -10.87 -1.23 -10.35
N ASP A 136 -11.33 -2.41 -9.92
CA ASP A 136 -12.66 -2.64 -9.34
C ASP A 136 -12.68 -2.45 -7.79
N GLY A 137 -11.60 -1.92 -7.22
CA GLY A 137 -11.47 -1.66 -5.79
C GLY A 137 -11.12 -2.89 -4.94
N ARG A 138 -11.09 -4.10 -5.52
CA ARG A 138 -10.68 -5.29 -4.76
C ARG A 138 -9.20 -5.24 -4.45
N VAL A 139 -8.83 -5.79 -3.31
CA VAL A 139 -7.44 -5.96 -2.91
C VAL A 139 -6.96 -7.37 -3.25
N MET A 140 -5.73 -7.50 -3.74
CA MET A 140 -5.16 -8.79 -4.12
C MET A 140 -3.68 -8.88 -3.80
N ASN A 141 -3.19 -10.07 -3.45
CA ASN A 141 -1.77 -10.30 -3.22
C ASN A 141 -0.93 -10.21 -4.51
N SER A 142 0.29 -9.66 -4.39
CA SER A 142 1.25 -9.52 -5.48
C SER A 142 1.59 -10.82 -6.19
N LYS A 143 1.58 -11.97 -5.50
CA LYS A 143 1.82 -13.29 -6.10
C LYS A 143 0.67 -13.72 -7.00
N ASP A 144 -0.57 -13.49 -6.57
CA ASP A 144 -1.75 -13.76 -7.40
C ASP A 144 -1.77 -12.85 -8.63
N ALA A 145 -1.35 -11.60 -8.45
CA ALA A 145 -1.15 -10.67 -9.55
C ALA A 145 -0.10 -11.16 -10.55
N ALA A 146 1.04 -11.64 -10.04
CA ALA A 146 2.12 -12.15 -10.87
C ALA A 146 1.68 -13.39 -11.64
N LYS A 147 0.95 -14.30 -10.98
CA LYS A 147 0.35 -15.47 -11.62
C LYS A 147 -0.59 -15.07 -12.75
N MET A 148 -1.49 -14.11 -12.51
CA MET A 148 -2.41 -13.62 -13.54
C MET A 148 -1.70 -12.89 -14.68
N ALA A 149 -0.72 -12.03 -14.37
CA ALA A 149 0.05 -11.32 -15.37
C ALA A 149 0.83 -12.29 -16.27
N TYR A 150 1.44 -13.31 -15.67
CA TYR A 150 2.15 -14.36 -16.39
C TYR A 150 1.22 -15.20 -17.25
N ALA A 151 0.09 -15.65 -16.71
CA ALA A 151 -0.90 -16.40 -17.48
C ALA A 151 -1.42 -15.60 -18.69
N GLY A 152 -1.78 -14.33 -18.48
CA GLY A 152 -2.24 -13.45 -19.56
C GLY A 152 -1.16 -13.15 -20.60
N LEU A 153 0.12 -13.14 -20.21
CA LEU A 153 1.23 -13.06 -21.17
C LEU A 153 1.30 -14.34 -22.02
N GLN A 154 1.23 -15.51 -21.40
CA GLN A 154 1.29 -16.80 -22.11
C GLN A 154 0.15 -16.96 -23.12
N THR A 155 -1.07 -16.60 -22.75
CA THR A 155 -2.21 -16.64 -23.68
C THR A 155 -1.97 -15.76 -24.90
N ARG A 156 -1.40 -14.56 -24.73
CA ARG A 156 -1.08 -13.66 -25.86
C ARG A 156 0.03 -14.18 -26.75
N MET A 157 1.00 -14.89 -26.17
CA MET A 157 2.08 -15.53 -26.91
C MET A 157 1.56 -16.71 -27.73
N ALA A 158 0.65 -17.50 -27.17
CA ALA A 158 0.03 -18.63 -27.86
C ALA A 158 -0.95 -18.22 -28.97
N SER A 159 -1.49 -17.00 -28.92
CA SER A 159 -2.43 -16.48 -29.93
C SER A 159 -1.77 -15.70 -31.07
N ARG A 160 -0.44 -15.63 -31.12
CA ARG A 160 0.34 -14.98 -32.18
C ARG A 160 0.87 -16.03 -33.15
#